data_AF-A0A9E3E163-F1
#
_entry.id   AF-A0A9E3E163-F1
#
_cell.length_a   1.000
_cell.length_b   1.000
_cell.length_c   1.000
_cell.angle_alpha   90.00
_cell.angle_beta   90.00
_cell.angle_gamma   90.00
#
_symmetry.space_group_name_H-M   'P 1'
#
loop_
_entity.id
_entity.type
_entity.pdbx_description
1 polymer ?
#
loop_
_entity_poly.entity_id
_entity_poly.type
_entity_poly.pdbx_seq_one_letter_code
_entity_poly.pdbx_strand_id
1 'polypeptide(L)'
;MRSDAGDGAALFDDVVGAGPAIVSRSATLAAELGPAVVRRWRALGGRIVLVRSPAGRAADREPVLEVTDLDGVYEAWFNAHRCESVVMRPDWYLYGSAADGSGLSGLVQGFQQALSAGVTASLLPENEPTLSRHQRP
;
A
#
# COMPACT_ATOMS: atom_id res chain seq x y z
N MET A 1 0.79 -2.70 -16.48
CA MET A 1 1.62 -3.87 -16.12
C MET A 1 0.69 -5.05 -15.91
N ARG A 2 0.94 -6.19 -16.58
CA ARG A 2 0.07 -7.35 -16.45
C ARG A 2 0.49 -8.25 -15.29
N SER A 3 -0.49 -8.75 -14.57
CA SER A 3 -0.30 -9.69 -13.47
C SER A 3 -1.34 -10.80 -13.52
N ASP A 4 -0.96 -11.97 -12.99
CA ASP A 4 -1.84 -13.14 -12.90
C ASP A 4 -1.88 -13.65 -11.46
N ALA A 5 -3.10 -13.74 -10.91
CA ALA A 5 -3.39 -14.30 -9.58
C ALA A 5 -3.99 -15.71 -9.65
N GLY A 6 -4.16 -16.29 -10.86
CA GLY A 6 -4.74 -17.62 -11.08
C GLY A 6 -5.99 -17.63 -11.96
N ASP A 7 -6.61 -16.47 -12.18
CA ASP A 7 -7.83 -16.30 -13.00
C ASP A 7 -7.54 -15.72 -14.40
N GLY A 8 -6.26 -15.58 -14.76
CA GLY A 8 -5.81 -15.03 -16.03
C GLY A 8 -5.17 -13.64 -15.91
N ALA A 9 -4.56 -13.20 -17.02
CA ALA A 9 -3.83 -11.93 -17.03
C ALA A 9 -4.78 -10.73 -16.92
N ALA A 10 -4.57 -9.91 -15.90
CA ALA A 10 -5.28 -8.64 -15.68
C ALA A 10 -4.28 -7.50 -15.37
N LEU A 11 -4.75 -6.26 -15.30
CA LEU A 11 -3.91 -5.17 -14.81
C LEU A 11 -3.67 -5.35 -13.31
N PHE A 12 -2.48 -4.98 -12.85
CA PHE A 12 -2.12 -5.10 -11.45
C PHE A 12 -3.11 -4.37 -10.53
N ASP A 13 -3.62 -3.22 -10.94
CA ASP A 13 -4.60 -2.46 -10.17
C ASP A 13 -5.98 -3.10 -10.09
N ASP A 14 -6.40 -3.81 -11.14
CA ASP A 14 -7.61 -4.63 -11.10
C ASP A 14 -7.46 -5.82 -10.13
N VAL A 15 -6.27 -6.42 -10.09
CA VAL A 15 -5.95 -7.57 -9.22
C VAL A 15 -5.84 -7.16 -7.76
N VAL A 16 -5.15 -6.05 -7.47
CA VAL A 16 -4.98 -5.55 -6.10
C VAL A 16 -6.24 -4.85 -5.60
N GLY A 17 -7.00 -4.18 -6.46
CA GLY A 17 -8.20 -3.44 -6.06
C GLY A 17 -7.92 -2.21 -5.19
N ALA A 18 -8.98 -1.53 -4.76
CA ALA A 18 -8.89 -0.24 -4.08
C ALA A 18 -8.38 -0.32 -2.63
N GLY A 19 -7.51 0.60 -2.22
CA GLY A 19 -6.97 0.70 -0.86
C GLY A 19 -5.44 0.77 -0.83
N PRO A 20 -4.83 1.01 0.33
CA PRO A 20 -3.38 1.01 0.44
C PRO A 20 -2.83 -0.40 0.28
N ALA A 21 -1.64 -0.54 -0.31
CA ALA A 21 -1.06 -1.86 -0.58
C ALA A 21 0.43 -1.91 -0.21
N ILE A 22 0.82 -2.99 0.48
CA ILE A 22 2.22 -3.39 0.61
C ILE A 22 2.49 -4.33 -0.54
N VAL A 23 3.40 -3.97 -1.43
CA VAL A 23 3.86 -4.85 -2.52
C VAL A 23 5.27 -5.28 -2.21
N SER A 24 5.51 -6.57 -2.12
CA SER A 24 6.82 -7.14 -1.84
C SER A 24 7.18 -8.16 -2.90
N ARG A 25 8.47 -8.31 -3.19
CA ARG A 25 9.01 -9.50 -3.89
C ARG A 25 9.64 -10.51 -2.93
N SER A 26 9.80 -10.13 -1.67
CA SER A 26 10.35 -10.97 -0.60
C SER A 26 9.24 -11.45 0.33
N ALA A 27 8.96 -12.76 0.27
CA ALA A 27 8.01 -13.40 1.18
C ALA A 27 8.48 -13.32 2.63
N THR A 28 9.79 -13.41 2.87
CA THR A 28 10.38 -13.30 4.21
C THR A 28 10.11 -11.94 4.82
N LEU A 29 10.37 -10.85 4.09
CA LEU A 29 10.11 -9.50 4.60
C LEU A 29 8.63 -9.23 4.85
N ALA A 30 7.75 -9.76 3.99
CA ALA A 30 6.31 -9.66 4.21
C ALA A 30 5.88 -10.44 5.47
N ALA A 31 6.49 -11.59 5.75
CA ALA A 31 6.22 -12.41 6.93
C ALA A 31 6.79 -11.82 8.24
N GLU A 32 7.83 -10.99 8.15
CA GLU A 32 8.39 -10.26 9.30
C GLU A 32 7.44 -9.19 9.84
N LEU A 33 6.43 -8.78 9.07
CA LEU A 33 5.35 -7.93 9.58
C LEU A 33 4.62 -8.66 10.70
N GLY A 34 4.87 -8.23 11.94
CA GLY A 34 4.25 -8.82 13.11
C GLY A 34 2.71 -8.78 13.02
N PRO A 35 2.01 -9.73 13.66
CA PRO A 35 0.56 -9.90 13.49
C PRO A 35 -0.25 -8.67 13.92
N ALA A 36 0.25 -7.86 14.85
CA ALA A 36 -0.39 -6.60 15.22
C ALA A 36 -0.35 -5.55 14.10
N VAL A 37 0.76 -5.47 13.35
CA VAL A 37 0.92 -4.56 12.22
C VAL A 37 -0.01 -4.99 11.08
N VAL A 38 -0.01 -6.28 10.76
CA VAL A 38 -0.89 -6.86 9.73
C VAL A 38 -2.37 -6.59 10.04
N ARG A 39 -2.81 -6.81 11.28
CA ARG A 39 -4.20 -6.51 11.69
C ARG A 39 -4.56 -5.04 11.49
N ARG A 40 -3.70 -4.11 11.91
CA ARG A 40 -3.94 -2.66 11.74
C ARG A 40 -3.95 -2.26 10.27
N TRP A 41 -3.02 -2.80 9.48
CA TRP A 41 -2.97 -2.59 8.04
C TRP A 41 -4.28 -3.02 7.37
N ARG A 42 -4.78 -4.21 7.71
CA ARG A 42 -6.05 -4.74 7.22
C ARG A 42 -7.25 -3.91 7.65
N ALA A 43 -7.26 -3.39 8.88
CA ALA A 43 -8.31 -2.49 9.36
C ALA A 43 -8.41 -1.18 8.57
N LEU A 44 -7.34 -0.76 7.88
CA LEU A 44 -7.33 0.38 6.96
C LEU A 44 -7.78 0.02 5.53
N GLY A 45 -8.27 -1.21 5.32
CA GLY A 45 -8.50 -1.76 3.97
C GLY A 45 -7.21 -2.14 3.25
N GLY A 46 -6.09 -2.20 3.97
CA GLY A 46 -4.78 -2.45 3.39
C GLY A 46 -4.60 -3.89 2.88
N ARG A 47 -3.95 -4.04 1.74
CA ARG A 47 -3.58 -5.35 1.17
C ARG A 47 -2.08 -5.62 1.28
N ILE A 48 -1.73 -6.90 1.34
CA ILE A 48 -0.34 -7.37 1.25
C ILE A 48 -0.27 -8.22 -0.01
N VAL A 49 0.60 -7.82 -0.94
CA VAL A 49 0.76 -8.40 -2.26
C VAL A 49 2.18 -8.89 -2.40
N LEU A 50 2.34 -10.17 -2.73
CA LEU A 50 3.63 -10.76 -3.04
C LEU A 50 3.74 -10.96 -4.54
N VAL A 51 4.61 -10.18 -5.17
CA VAL A 51 4.90 -10.27 -6.60
C VAL A 51 6.01 -11.31 -6.81
N ARG A 52 5.71 -12.35 -7.58
CA ARG A 52 6.67 -13.38 -7.98
C ARG A 52 7.05 -13.20 -9.45
N SER A 53 8.29 -13.54 -9.77
CA SER A 53 8.75 -13.69 -11.15
C SER A 53 8.02 -14.88 -11.82
N PRO A 54 7.83 -14.91 -13.16
CA PRO A 54 7.06 -15.92 -13.89
C PRO A 54 7.41 -17.40 -13.62
N ALA A 55 8.60 -17.68 -13.11
CA ALA A 55 9.01 -19.02 -12.72
C ALA A 55 8.35 -19.54 -11.43
N GLY A 56 7.69 -18.68 -10.66
CA GLY A 56 6.98 -19.02 -9.42
C GLY A 56 5.47 -18.99 -9.61
N ARG A 57 4.79 -20.10 -9.33
CA ARG A 57 3.33 -20.16 -9.35
C ARG A 57 2.76 -19.28 -8.23
N ALA A 58 1.87 -18.35 -8.56
CA ALA A 58 1.05 -17.65 -7.58
C ALA A 58 0.19 -18.65 -6.81
N ALA A 59 0.16 -18.53 -5.48
CA ALA A 59 -0.75 -19.24 -4.62
C ALA A 59 -1.56 -18.25 -3.78
N ASP A 60 -2.88 -18.29 -3.88
CA ASP A 60 -3.74 -17.57 -2.95
C ASP A 60 -3.52 -18.11 -1.54
N ARG A 61 -2.79 -17.34 -0.73
CA ARG A 61 -2.51 -17.66 0.66
C ARG A 61 -2.90 -16.48 1.51
N GLU A 62 -4.15 -16.44 1.92
CA GLU A 62 -4.61 -15.57 3.01
C GLU A 62 -3.58 -15.59 4.15
N PRO A 63 -3.06 -14.43 4.60
CA PRO A 63 -3.50 -13.05 4.33
C PRO A 63 -2.65 -12.31 3.28
N VAL A 64 -2.11 -12.98 2.26
CA VAL A 64 -1.25 -12.41 1.21
C VAL A 64 -1.80 -12.78 -0.16
N LEU A 65 -1.98 -11.78 -1.02
CA LEU A 65 -2.31 -11.98 -2.42
C LEU A 65 -1.01 -12.25 -3.18
N GLU A 66 -0.86 -13.41 -3.80
CA GLU A 66 0.30 -13.69 -4.65
C GLU A 66 -0.03 -13.38 -6.10
N VAL A 67 0.85 -12.65 -6.78
CA VAL A 67 0.68 -12.29 -8.19
C VAL A 67 1.95 -12.59 -8.97
N THR A 68 1.78 -13.03 -10.20
CA THR A 68 2.88 -13.27 -11.12
C THR A 68 3.14 -12.03 -11.96
N ASP A 69 4.36 -11.50 -11.95
CA ASP A 69 4.81 -10.42 -12.83
C ASP A 69 5.09 -10.96 -14.23
N LEU A 70 4.10 -10.90 -15.13
CA LEU A 70 4.21 -11.48 -16.48
C LEU A 70 5.15 -10.71 -17.41
N ASP A 71 5.35 -9.41 -17.17
CA ASP A 71 6.10 -8.53 -18.06
C ASP A 71 7.51 -8.20 -17.52
N GLY A 72 7.86 -8.68 -16.32
CA GLY A 72 9.13 -8.40 -15.63
C GLY A 72 9.27 -6.96 -15.12
N VAL A 73 8.18 -6.19 -15.09
CA VAL A 73 8.22 -4.75 -14.79
C VAL A 73 8.50 -4.48 -13.32
N TYR A 74 7.91 -5.24 -12.39
CA TYR A 74 8.19 -5.11 -10.96
C TYR A 74 9.58 -5.63 -10.64
N GLU A 75 9.98 -6.76 -11.24
CA GLU A 75 11.32 -7.29 -11.06
C GLU A 75 12.39 -6.26 -11.46
N ALA A 76 12.26 -5.68 -12.64
CA ALA A 76 13.17 -4.63 -13.12
C ALA A 76 13.14 -3.38 -12.22
N TRP A 77 11.96 -2.95 -11.78
CA TRP A 77 11.81 -1.77 -10.93
C TRP A 77 12.45 -1.95 -9.55
N PHE A 78 12.20 -3.07 -8.87
CA PHE A 78 12.79 -3.38 -7.57
C PHE A 78 14.32 -3.46 -7.66
N ASN A 79 14.85 -4.06 -8.72
CA ASN A 79 16.30 -4.11 -8.99
C ASN A 79 16.88 -2.70 -9.19
N ALA A 80 16.24 -1.87 -10.02
CA ALA A 80 16.69 -0.51 -10.29
C ALA A 80 16.72 0.37 -9.03
N HIS A 81 15.74 0.19 -8.14
CA HIS A 81 15.59 0.98 -6.91
C HIS A 81 16.23 0.32 -5.68
N ARG A 82 16.86 -0.86 -5.83
CA ARG A 82 17.53 -1.63 -4.77
C ARG A 82 16.65 -1.80 -3.52
N CYS A 83 15.40 -2.19 -3.75
CA CYS A 83 14.44 -2.41 -2.67
C CYS A 83 13.71 -3.74 -2.88
N GLU A 84 13.06 -4.20 -1.82
CA GLU A 84 12.37 -5.49 -1.78
C GLU A 84 10.87 -5.34 -1.55
N SER A 85 10.45 -4.18 -1.02
CA SER A 85 9.06 -3.88 -0.72
C SER A 85 8.75 -2.41 -0.93
N VAL A 86 7.49 -2.12 -1.22
CA VAL A 86 6.96 -0.77 -1.34
C VAL A 86 5.61 -0.65 -0.64
N VAL A 87 5.32 0.55 -0.17
CA VAL A 87 4.00 0.93 0.33
C VAL A 87 3.37 1.87 -0.69
N MET A 88 2.20 1.49 -1.20
CA MET A 88 1.38 2.30 -2.12
C MET A 88 0.17 2.87 -1.40
N ARG A 89 -0.16 4.10 -1.78
CA ARG A 89 -1.32 4.86 -1.33
C ARG A 89 -2.59 4.37 -2.07
N PRO A 90 -3.79 4.66 -1.53
CA PRO A 90 -5.06 4.30 -2.19
C PRO A 90 -5.28 4.92 -3.58
N ASP A 91 -4.54 5.99 -3.91
CA ASP A 91 -4.53 6.66 -5.20
C ASP A 91 -3.43 6.15 -6.15
N TRP A 92 -2.84 4.98 -5.85
CA TRP A 92 -1.81 4.30 -6.66
C TRP A 92 -0.44 4.99 -6.72
N TYR A 93 -0.23 6.02 -5.89
CA TYR A 93 1.08 6.64 -5.73
C TYR A 93 1.93 5.90 -4.69
N LEU A 94 3.24 5.87 -4.93
CA LEU A 94 4.21 5.31 -3.99
C LEU A 94 4.32 6.21 -2.75
N TYR A 95 4.12 5.65 -1.55
CA TYR A 95 4.45 6.32 -0.29
C TYR A 95 5.94 6.19 0.03
N GLY A 96 6.52 5.01 -0.22
CA GLY A 96 7.95 4.76 -0.04
C GLY A 96 8.34 3.32 -0.36
N SER A 97 9.65 3.07 -0.34
CA SER A 97 10.27 1.76 -0.58
C SER A 97 11.19 1.34 0.57
N ALA A 98 11.34 0.03 0.75
CA ALA A 98 12.16 -0.56 1.79
C ALA A 98 13.00 -1.72 1.23
N ALA A 99 14.25 -1.79 1.64
CA ALA A 99 15.16 -2.89 1.32
C ALA A 99 15.15 -4.02 2.35
N ASP A 100 14.64 -3.75 3.56
CA ASP A 100 14.62 -4.68 4.68
C ASP A 100 13.36 -4.51 5.56
N GLY A 101 13.18 -5.42 6.51
CA GLY A 101 11.99 -5.48 7.36
C GLY A 101 11.87 -4.32 8.34
N SER A 102 12.99 -3.72 8.75
CA SER A 102 12.99 -2.55 9.62
C SER A 102 12.48 -1.30 8.88
N GLY A 103 12.96 -1.10 7.64
CA GLY A 103 12.47 -0.05 6.75
C GLY A 103 11.01 -0.24 6.40
N LEU A 104 10.58 -1.47 6.10
CA LEU A 104 9.18 -1.77 5.80
C LEU A 104 8.28 -1.48 7.00
N SER A 105 8.68 -1.91 8.20
CA SER A 105 7.96 -1.62 9.43
C SER A 105 7.84 -0.12 9.70
N GLY A 106 8.91 0.64 9.47
CA GLY A 106 8.93 2.10 9.58
C GLY A 106 7.96 2.78 8.60
N LEU A 107 7.96 2.36 7.33
CA LEU A 107 7.04 2.90 6.32
C LEU A 107 5.57 2.65 6.67
N VAL A 108 5.24 1.43 7.12
CA VAL A 108 3.86 1.09 7.50
C VAL A 108 3.41 1.92 8.70
N GLN A 109 4.26 2.09 9.70
CA GLN A 109 3.94 2.93 10.87
C GLN A 109 3.78 4.40 10.49
N GLY A 110 4.68 4.95 9.67
CA GLY A 110 4.60 6.34 9.19
C GLY A 110 3.33 6.59 8.37
N PHE A 111 2.96 5.65 7.50
CA PHE A 111 1.73 5.71 6.73
C PHE A 111 0.48 5.74 7.64
N GLN A 112 0.43 4.86 8.65
CA GLN A 112 -0.67 4.80 9.62
C GLN A 112 -0.81 6.09 10.42
N GLN A 113 0.32 6.68 10.83
CA GLN A 113 0.34 7.96 11.54
C GLN A 113 -0.13 9.12 10.66
N ALA A 114 0.31 9.17 9.41
CA ALA A 114 -0.09 10.22 8.47
C ALA A 114 -1.61 10.22 8.20
N LEU A 115 -2.22 9.04 8.07
CA LEU A 115 -3.68 8.94 7.93
C LEU A 115 -4.42 9.40 9.18
N SER A 116 -3.92 9.06 10.36
CA SER A 116 -4.53 9.46 11.64
C SER A 116 -4.43 10.97 11.88
N ALA A 117 -3.30 11.58 11.50
CA ALA A 117 -3.10 13.03 11.57
C ALA A 117 -4.00 13.79 10.57
N GLY A 118 -4.17 13.27 9.34
CA GLY A 118 -5.06 13.86 8.33
C GLY A 118 -6.54 13.81 8.72
N VAL A 119 -7.00 12.71 9.33
CA VAL A 119 -8.38 12.60 9.85
C VAL A 119 -8.63 13.61 10.97
N THR A 120 -7.66 13.82 11.85
CA THR A 120 -7.78 14.78 12.96
C THR A 120 -7.81 16.23 12.45
N ALA A 121 -7.01 16.56 11.43
CA ALA A 121 -7.03 17.88 10.79
C ALA A 121 -8.35 18.16 10.06
N SER A 122 -8.98 17.14 9.47
CA SER A 122 -10.28 17.25 8.81
C SER A 122 -11.48 17.37 9.77
N LEU A 123 -11.28 17.12 11.07
CA LEU A 123 -12.32 17.25 12.12
C LEU A 123 -12.23 18.56 12.91
N LEU A 124 -11.36 19.50 12.51
CA LEU A 124 -11.46 20.87 13.02
C LEU A 124 -12.75 21.49 12.46
N PRO A 125 -13.64 22.06 13.29
CA PRO A 125 -14.79 22.77 12.77
C PRO A 125 -14.28 23.92 11.88
N GLU A 126 -14.78 23.97 10.65
CA GLU A 126 -14.59 25.12 9.78
C GLU A 126 -15.12 26.36 10.52
N ASN A 127 -14.22 27.12 11.14
CA ASN A 127 -14.55 28.43 11.67
C ASN A 127 -14.74 29.34 10.46
N GLU A 128 -15.96 29.40 9.94
CA GLU A 128 -16.38 30.48 9.06
C GLU A 128 -16.12 31.82 9.77
N PRO A 129 -15.35 32.74 9.19
CA PRO A 129 -15.29 34.09 9.71
C PRO A 129 -16.67 34.71 9.51
N THR A 130 -17.38 34.96 10.60
CA THR A 130 -18.65 35.70 10.61
C THR A 130 -18.42 37.08 10.00
N LEU A 131 -18.74 37.23 8.72
CA LEU A 131 -18.87 38.53 8.07
C LEU A 131 -20.11 39.23 8.66
N SER A 132 -19.93 39.84 9.84
CA SER A 132 -20.83 40.89 10.32
C SER A 132 -20.71 42.09 9.40
N ARG A 133 -21.47 42.09 8.29
CA ARG A 133 -21.68 43.31 7.52
C ARG A 133 -22.75 44.13 8.23
N HIS A 134 -22.23 45.12 8.95
CA HIS A 134 -22.90 46.25 9.55
C HIS A 134 -24.25 46.63 8.92
N GLN A 135 -25.26 46.53 9.79
CA GLN A 135 -26.45 47.34 9.83
C GLN A 135 -26.09 48.84 9.70
N ARG A 136 -26.75 49.55 8.80
CA ARG A 136 -26.81 51.02 8.75
C ARG A 136 -28.18 51.47 8.23
N PRO A 137 -28.60 52.70 8.61
CA PRO A 137 -29.90 53.00 9.21
C PRO A 137 -31.04 53.23 8.23
#